data_AF-W7B271-F1
#
_entry.id   AF-W7B271-F1
#
_cell.length_a   1.000
_cell.length_b   1.000
_cell.length_c   1.000
_cell.angle_alpha   90.00
_cell.angle_beta   90.00
_cell.angle_gamma   90.00
#
_symmetry.space_group_name_H-M   'P 1'
#
loop_
_entity.id
_entity.type
_entity.pdbx_description
1 polymer ?
#
loop_
_entity_poly.entity_id
_entity_poly.type
_entity_poly.pdbx_seq_one_letter_code
_entity_poly.pdbx_strand_id
1 'polypeptide(L)'
;MLHFITEADLINNYKKKIHELPLEWFFGCGKVIDLSFISKGELIEKAIIEKAVISQQIEINPMDIVLIYTGMDKYWGTEEYFSNSIGLSKEAIHFLLDFNIKVIGIDSYGFDRSISKMVNDYNETKKIRCFMAFSFLW
;
A
#
# COMPACT_ATOMS: atom_id res chain seq x y z
N MET A 1 8.10 0.14 10.11
CA MET A 1 8.48 1.38 9.38
C MET A 1 7.24 1.84 8.63
N LEU A 2 6.86 3.12 8.72
CA LEU A 2 5.75 3.65 7.91
C LEU A 2 6.30 4.03 6.54
N HIS A 3 5.91 3.29 5.51
CA HIS A 3 6.21 3.66 4.13
C HIS A 3 5.06 4.49 3.61
N PHE A 4 5.36 5.66 3.06
CA PHE A 4 4.36 6.53 2.48
C PHE A 4 4.53 6.61 0.96
N ILE A 5 3.43 6.52 0.24
CA ILE A 5 3.38 6.85 -1.19
C ILE A 5 2.52 8.08 -1.35
N THR A 6 3.00 9.04 -2.13
CA THR A 6 2.24 10.23 -2.49
C THR A 6 1.63 10.11 -3.87
N GLU A 7 0.53 10.82 -4.12
CA GLU A 7 -0.05 10.92 -5.47
C GLU A 7 0.98 11.43 -6.50
N ALA A 8 1.93 12.26 -6.07
CA ALA A 8 3.04 12.72 -6.90
C ALA A 8 4.00 11.60 -7.33
N ASP A 9 4.14 10.54 -6.52
CA ASP A 9 4.93 9.36 -6.86
C ASP A 9 4.24 8.49 -7.93
N LEU A 10 2.91 8.63 -8.12
CA LEU A 10 2.08 7.66 -8.85
C LEU A 10 1.51 8.14 -10.18
N ILE A 11 1.31 9.45 -10.39
CA ILE A 11 0.50 9.92 -11.53
C ILE A 11 1.32 10.55 -12.66
N ASN A 12 2.55 11.04 -12.45
CA ASN A 12 3.10 11.99 -13.42
C ASN A 12 4.62 12.01 -13.71
N ASN A 13 5.42 11.00 -13.34
CA ASN A 13 6.83 10.95 -13.77
C ASN A 13 7.64 12.22 -13.37
N TYR A 14 7.31 12.83 -12.21
CA TYR A 14 7.95 14.07 -11.73
C TYR A 14 8.84 13.88 -10.51
N LYS A 15 10.05 14.40 -10.66
CA LYS A 15 11.22 14.39 -9.76
C LYS A 15 11.10 15.34 -8.55
N LYS A 16 9.92 15.54 -7.97
CA LYS A 16 9.82 16.41 -6.79
C LYS A 16 10.36 15.70 -5.57
N LYS A 17 11.34 16.30 -4.91
CA LYS A 17 11.86 15.81 -3.63
C LYS A 17 10.83 16.04 -2.55
N ILE A 18 10.89 15.27 -1.47
CA ILE A 18 9.97 15.37 -0.33
C ILE A 18 9.82 16.80 0.21
N HIS A 19 10.90 17.60 0.22
CA HIS A 19 10.89 19.00 0.68
C HIS A 19 10.29 20.00 -0.31
N GLU A 20 9.99 19.58 -1.54
CA GLU A 20 9.32 20.40 -2.57
C GLU A 20 7.81 20.15 -2.61
N LEU A 21 7.32 19.18 -1.83
CA LEU A 21 5.91 18.86 -1.73
C LEU A 21 5.22 19.80 -0.71
N PRO A 22 3.96 20.21 -0.94
CA PRO A 22 3.22 21.05 -0.01
C PRO A 22 3.10 20.37 1.36
N LEU A 23 3.42 21.09 2.43
CA LEU A 23 3.41 20.52 3.78
C LEU A 23 2.00 20.06 4.19
N GLU A 24 0.97 20.70 3.66
CA GLU A 24 -0.43 20.40 3.92
C GLU A 24 -0.81 18.99 3.47
N TRP A 25 -0.06 18.37 2.55
CA TRP A 25 -0.28 16.98 2.15
C TRP A 25 0.03 16.00 3.27
N PHE A 26 0.91 16.37 4.20
CA PHE A 26 1.37 15.54 5.30
C PHE A 26 0.68 15.86 6.62
N PHE A 27 -0.36 16.71 6.60
CA PHE A 27 -1.14 17.08 7.77
C PHE A 27 -2.64 17.00 7.47
N GLY A 28 -3.30 15.98 8.02
CA GLY A 28 -4.72 15.72 7.76
C GLY A 28 -5.29 14.66 8.70
N CYS A 29 -6.55 14.29 8.49
CA CYS A 29 -7.20 13.23 9.25
C CYS A 29 -6.63 11.87 8.86
N GLY A 30 -6.18 11.10 9.86
CA GLY A 30 -5.74 9.73 9.66
C GLY A 30 -6.93 8.76 9.58
N LYS A 31 -6.98 7.94 8.52
CA LYS A 31 -7.99 6.90 8.30
C LYS A 31 -7.30 5.55 8.29
N VAL A 32 -7.46 4.78 9.35
CA VAL A 32 -6.85 3.45 9.46
C VAL A 32 -7.80 2.40 8.88
N ILE A 33 -7.35 1.67 7.87
CA ILE A 33 -8.04 0.49 7.34
C ILE A 33 -7.36 -0.74 7.96
N ASP A 34 -8.04 -1.39 8.89
CA ASP A 34 -7.53 -2.60 9.54
C ASP A 34 -7.68 -3.79 8.60
N LEU A 35 -6.55 -4.35 8.17
CA LEU A 35 -6.44 -5.57 7.36
C LEU A 35 -5.58 -6.62 8.07
N SER A 36 -5.43 -6.53 9.40
CA SER A 36 -4.61 -7.47 10.20
C SER A 36 -5.13 -8.91 10.22
N PHE A 37 -6.35 -9.13 9.70
CA PHE A 37 -6.94 -10.44 9.48
C PHE A 37 -6.44 -11.14 8.19
N ILE A 38 -5.73 -10.42 7.31
CA ILE A 38 -5.20 -10.97 6.07
C ILE A 38 -3.96 -11.83 6.38
N SER A 39 -3.91 -13.02 5.77
CA SER A 39 -2.79 -13.93 5.91
C SER A 39 -1.49 -13.33 5.36
N LYS A 40 -0.38 -13.69 6.00
CA LYS A 40 0.95 -13.21 5.63
C LYS A 40 1.32 -13.52 4.18
N GLY A 41 1.91 -12.54 3.50
CA GLY A 41 2.34 -12.62 2.11
C GLY A 41 1.20 -12.79 1.08
N GLU A 42 -0.03 -12.48 1.45
CA GLU A 42 -1.13 -12.32 0.50
C GLU A 42 -1.05 -10.99 -0.25
N LEU A 43 -1.77 -10.89 -1.36
CA LEU A 43 -1.98 -9.64 -2.10
C LEU A 43 -3.32 -9.05 -1.68
N ILE A 44 -3.30 -7.83 -1.16
CA ILE A 44 -4.49 -7.06 -0.85
C ILE A 44 -5.04 -6.52 -2.18
N GLU A 45 -6.07 -7.20 -2.69
CA GLU A 45 -6.80 -6.78 -3.88
C GLU A 45 -7.79 -5.65 -3.57
N LYS A 46 -8.16 -4.87 -4.59
CA LYS A 46 -9.14 -3.76 -4.51
C LYS A 46 -10.41 -4.14 -3.72
N ALA A 47 -10.98 -5.30 -4.02
CA ALA A 47 -12.22 -5.77 -3.39
C ALA A 47 -12.09 -5.97 -1.86
N ILE A 48 -10.89 -6.30 -1.36
CA ILE A 48 -10.63 -6.45 0.07
C ILE A 48 -10.70 -5.08 0.75
N ILE A 49 -10.09 -4.06 0.14
CA ILE A 49 -10.12 -2.68 0.66
C ILE A 49 -11.53 -2.13 0.64
N GLU A 50 -12.26 -2.26 -0.49
CA GLU A 50 -13.65 -1.81 -0.59
C GLU A 50 -14.52 -2.41 0.51
N LYS A 51 -14.40 -3.72 0.72
CA LYS A 51 -15.13 -4.41 1.78
C LYS A 51 -14.75 -3.91 3.17
N ALA A 52 -13.46 -3.72 3.42
CA ALA A 52 -12.96 -3.22 4.71
C ALA A 52 -13.50 -1.82 5.01
N VAL A 53 -13.39 -0.89 4.04
CA VAL A 53 -13.90 0.48 4.13
C VAL A 53 -15.38 0.51 4.49
N ILE A 54 -16.20 -0.31 3.81
CA ILE A 54 -17.63 -0.43 4.10
C ILE A 54 -17.88 -1.00 5.49
N SER A 55 -17.25 -2.14 5.83
CA SER A 55 -17.49 -2.85 7.08
C SER A 55 -17.05 -2.06 8.33
N GLN A 56 -15.99 -1.27 8.20
CA GLN A 56 -15.42 -0.45 9.26
C GLN A 56 -16.01 0.96 9.28
N GLN A 57 -16.94 1.27 8.36
CA GLN A 57 -17.62 2.56 8.25
C GLN A 57 -16.62 3.73 8.11
N ILE A 58 -15.58 3.51 7.30
CA ILE A 58 -14.53 4.49 7.08
C ILE A 58 -14.98 5.44 5.97
N GLU A 59 -15.15 6.70 6.31
CA GLU A 59 -15.32 7.77 5.33
C GLU A 59 -13.95 8.33 4.95
N ILE A 60 -13.58 8.23 3.68
CA ILE A 60 -12.34 8.74 3.09
C ILE A 60 -12.67 10.02 2.33
N ASN A 61 -12.06 11.13 2.74
CA ASN A 61 -12.19 12.43 2.11
C ASN A 61 -10.88 12.83 1.41
N PRO A 62 -10.93 13.77 0.44
CA PRO A 62 -9.73 14.35 -0.12
C PRO A 62 -8.79 14.88 0.97
N MET A 63 -7.49 14.72 0.77
CA MET A 63 -6.42 15.10 1.73
C MET A 63 -6.36 14.27 3.02
N ASP A 64 -7.22 13.27 3.21
CA ASP A 64 -7.04 12.31 4.31
C ASP A 64 -5.74 11.50 4.12
N ILE A 65 -5.17 11.07 5.23
CA ILE A 65 -4.00 10.17 5.27
C ILE A 65 -4.52 8.77 5.53
N VAL A 66 -4.48 7.90 4.51
CA VAL A 66 -4.96 6.52 4.65
C VAL A 66 -3.81 5.64 5.15
N LEU A 67 -4.03 4.92 6.24
CA LEU A 67 -3.06 4.01 6.82
C LEU A 67 -3.58 2.57 6.70
N ILE A 68 -2.83 1.72 6.01
CA ILE A 68 -3.11 0.30 5.87
C ILE A 68 -2.43 -0.42 7.02
N TYR A 69 -3.23 -0.99 7.92
CA TYR A 69 -2.71 -1.74 9.05
C TYR A 69 -2.80 -3.23 8.78
N THR A 70 -1.65 -3.90 8.66
CA THR A 70 -1.55 -5.34 8.40
C THR A 70 -1.10 -6.14 9.61
N GLY A 71 -0.66 -5.49 10.69
CA GLY A 71 -0.10 -6.12 11.88
C GLY A 71 1.35 -6.60 11.68
N MET A 72 2.02 -6.14 10.61
CA MET A 72 3.40 -6.50 10.31
C MET A 72 4.40 -5.77 11.20
N ASP A 73 4.00 -4.64 11.80
CA ASP A 73 4.76 -3.93 12.82
C ASP A 73 5.23 -4.82 13.98
N LYS A 74 4.44 -5.83 14.36
CA LYS A 74 4.77 -6.82 15.41
C LYS A 74 6.02 -7.66 15.12
N TYR A 75 6.44 -7.74 13.85
CA TYR A 75 7.62 -8.49 13.42
C TYR A 75 8.82 -7.57 13.18
N TRP A 76 8.69 -6.26 13.43
CA TRP A 76 9.78 -5.32 13.22
C TRP A 76 11.05 -5.76 13.97
N GLY A 77 12.17 -5.80 13.24
CA GLY A 77 13.47 -6.25 13.76
C GLY A 77 13.73 -7.75 13.63
N THR A 78 12.79 -8.53 13.07
CA THR A 78 12.98 -9.97 12.80
C THR A 78 13.03 -10.27 11.30
N GLU A 79 13.46 -11.48 10.93
CA GLU A 79 13.52 -11.94 9.54
C GLU A 79 12.11 -12.07 8.92
N GLU A 80 11.12 -12.37 9.74
CA GLU A 80 9.71 -12.48 9.35
C GLU A 80 9.16 -11.17 8.80
N TYR A 81 9.70 -10.01 9.21
CA TYR A 81 9.29 -8.71 8.68
C TYR A 81 9.50 -8.59 7.17
N PHE A 82 10.62 -9.13 6.68
CA PHE A 82 11.03 -9.02 5.28
C PHE A 82 10.55 -10.18 4.42
N SER A 83 10.51 -11.39 5.00
CA SER A 83 10.17 -12.62 4.27
C SER A 83 8.67 -12.80 4.01
N ASN A 84 7.81 -12.13 4.78
CA ASN A 84 6.36 -12.36 4.79
C ASN A 84 5.51 -11.11 4.53
N SER A 85 6.07 -10.10 3.86
CA SER A 85 5.37 -8.84 3.61
C SER A 85 4.06 -9.04 2.84
N ILE A 86 2.99 -8.43 3.34
CA ILE A 86 1.70 -8.31 2.67
C ILE A 86 1.79 -7.10 1.74
N GLY A 87 1.39 -7.28 0.49
CA GLY A 87 1.42 -6.23 -0.54
C GLY A 87 0.04 -5.77 -0.96
N LEU A 88 -0.04 -4.63 -1.64
CA LEU A 88 -1.25 -4.07 -2.24
C LEU A 88 -1.18 -4.26 -3.76
N SER A 89 -2.31 -4.62 -4.39
CA SER A 89 -2.38 -4.63 -5.85
C SER A 89 -2.42 -3.20 -6.41
N LYS A 90 -2.09 -3.08 -7.70
CA LYS A 90 -2.15 -1.79 -8.42
C LYS A 90 -3.57 -1.21 -8.37
N GLU A 91 -4.56 -2.07 -8.55
CA GLU A 91 -5.98 -1.73 -8.52
C GLU A 91 -6.43 -1.23 -7.14
N ALA A 92 -5.88 -1.84 -6.07
CA ALA A 92 -6.10 -1.40 -4.70
C ALA A 92 -5.54 0.02 -4.45
N ILE A 93 -4.33 0.30 -4.93
CA ILE A 93 -3.72 1.63 -4.82
C ILE A 93 -4.53 2.67 -5.59
N HIS A 94 -4.90 2.39 -6.85
CA HIS A 94 -5.70 3.31 -7.66
C HIS A 94 -7.06 3.59 -7.04
N PHE A 95 -7.74 2.57 -6.49
CA PHE A 95 -9.00 2.78 -5.79
C PHE A 95 -8.88 3.80 -4.64
N LEU A 96 -7.80 3.75 -3.87
CA LEU A 96 -7.57 4.72 -2.79
C LEU A 96 -7.26 6.12 -3.35
N LEU A 97 -6.50 6.21 -4.45
CA LEU A 97 -6.20 7.47 -5.11
C LEU A 97 -7.43 8.15 -5.72
N ASP A 98 -8.45 7.39 -6.13
CA ASP A 98 -9.70 7.95 -6.67
C ASP A 98 -10.42 8.86 -5.66
N PHE A 99 -10.10 8.76 -4.35
CA PHE A 99 -10.59 9.67 -3.31
C PHE A 99 -9.81 11.00 -3.19
N ASN A 100 -8.82 11.26 -4.06
CA ASN A 100 -7.93 12.43 -4.01
C ASN A 100 -7.13 12.56 -2.69
N ILE A 101 -6.72 11.42 -2.12
CA ILE A 101 -5.79 11.40 -1.00
C ILE A 101 -4.35 11.62 -1.50
N LYS A 102 -3.52 12.27 -0.68
CA LYS A 102 -2.13 12.56 -1.04
C LYS A 102 -1.12 11.64 -0.40
N VAL A 103 -1.51 10.88 0.62
CA VAL A 103 -0.60 10.05 1.41
C VAL A 103 -1.29 8.73 1.76
N ILE A 104 -0.63 7.63 1.42
CA ILE A 104 -0.98 6.28 1.88
C ILE A 104 0.19 5.75 2.70
N GLY A 105 -0.07 5.26 3.91
CA GLY A 105 0.91 4.60 4.78
C GLY A 105 0.66 3.09 4.88
N ILE A 106 1.70 2.29 5.08
CA ILE A 106 1.59 0.87 5.45
C ILE A 106 2.63 0.51 6.53
N ASP A 107 2.32 -0.47 7.38
CA ASP A 107 3.16 -0.93 8.49
C ASP A 107 4.16 -2.06 8.13
N SER A 108 4.09 -2.58 6.90
CA SER A 108 5.03 -3.55 6.33
C SER A 108 6.27 -2.85 5.72
N TYR A 109 7.26 -3.63 5.28
CA TYR A 109 8.48 -3.12 4.61
C TYR A 109 8.20 -2.32 3.32
N GLY A 110 7.02 -2.47 2.75
CA GLY A 110 6.63 -1.76 1.54
C GLY A 110 5.29 -2.22 1.03
N PHE A 111 4.85 -1.62 -0.06
CA PHE A 111 3.55 -1.88 -0.67
C PHE A 111 3.53 -3.18 -1.49
N ASP A 112 4.66 -3.87 -1.61
CA ASP A 112 4.80 -5.10 -2.39
C ASP A 112 4.84 -6.36 -1.51
N ARG A 113 4.40 -7.48 -2.11
CA ARG A 113 4.57 -8.80 -1.52
C ARG A 113 6.05 -9.19 -1.49
N SER A 114 6.39 -10.16 -0.64
CA SER A 114 7.75 -10.70 -0.57
C SER A 114 8.28 -11.12 -1.94
N ILE A 115 9.56 -10.84 -2.22
CA ILE A 115 10.22 -11.15 -3.50
C ILE A 115 10.11 -12.65 -3.82
N SER A 116 10.31 -13.51 -2.82
CA SER A 116 10.20 -14.96 -2.98
C SER A 116 8.82 -15.39 -3.51
N LYS A 117 7.73 -14.80 -2.98
CA LYS A 117 6.38 -15.08 -3.49
C LYS A 117 6.18 -14.55 -4.91
N MET A 118 6.67 -13.34 -5.21
CA MET A 118 6.57 -12.78 -6.57
C MET A 118 7.29 -13.67 -7.61
N VAL A 119 8.47 -14.19 -7.27
CA VAL A 119 9.23 -15.11 -8.12
C VAL A 119 8.50 -16.44 -8.30
N ASN A 120 7.92 -17.01 -7.24
CA ASN A 120 7.15 -18.25 -7.32
C ASN A 120 5.91 -18.07 -8.22
N ASP A 121 5.11 -17.04 -7.99
CA ASP A 121 3.93 -16.72 -8.80
C ASP A 121 4.29 -16.54 -10.28
N TYR A 122 5.43 -15.89 -10.57
CA TYR A 122 5.93 -15.76 -11.94
C TYR A 122 6.35 -17.10 -12.53
N ASN A 123 7.05 -17.92 -11.77
CA ASN A 123 7.51 -19.22 -12.25
C ASN A 123 6.35 -20.13 -12.64
N GLU A 124 5.25 -20.08 -11.89
CA GLU A 124 4.02 -20.84 -12.14
C GLU A 124 3.20 -20.26 -13.30
N THR A 125 2.93 -18.95 -13.28
CA THR A 125 1.97 -18.34 -14.22
C THR A 125 2.61 -17.78 -15.49
N LYS A 126 3.92 -17.52 -15.47
CA LYS A 126 4.67 -16.76 -16.49
C LYS A 126 4.12 -15.35 -16.76
N LYS A 127 3.35 -14.78 -15.82
CA LYS A 127 2.75 -13.44 -15.96
C LYS A 127 3.63 -12.37 -15.34
N ILE A 128 3.94 -11.33 -16.11
CA ILE A 128 4.75 -10.18 -15.67
C ILE A 128 4.10 -9.43 -14.48
N ARG A 129 2.76 -9.41 -14.40
CA ARG A 129 1.98 -8.84 -13.28
C ARG A 129 2.31 -9.44 -11.91
N CYS A 130 3.00 -10.57 -11.84
CA CYS A 130 3.42 -11.18 -10.57
C CYS A 130 4.53 -10.40 -9.85
N PHE A 131 5.22 -9.49 -10.56
CA PHE A 131 6.23 -8.62 -9.97
C PHE A 131 5.65 -7.31 -9.43
N MET A 132 6.46 -6.60 -8.64
CA MET A 132 6.14 -5.40 -7.84
C MET A 132 5.03 -4.53 -8.43
N ALA A 133 3.96 -4.31 -7.66
CA ALA A 133 2.90 -3.36 -7.98
C ALA A 133 3.46 -1.96 -8.19
N PHE A 134 4.50 -1.61 -7.41
CA PHE A 134 5.20 -0.33 -7.54
C PHE A 134 5.88 -0.16 -8.90
N SER A 135 6.40 -1.23 -9.50
CA SER A 135 7.06 -1.19 -10.81
C SER A 135 6.11 -0.91 -11.99
N PHE A 136 4.79 -0.99 -11.78
CA PHE A 136 3.78 -0.78 -12.83
C PHE A 136 3.01 0.54 -12.68
N LEU A 137 3.43 1.41 -11.76
CA LEU A 137 2.84 2.74 -11.55
C LEU A 137 3.56 3.83 -12.36
N TRP A 138 4.51 3.45 -13.22
CA TRP A 138 5.24 4.30 -14.18
C TRP A 138 5.16 3.77 -15.61
#